data_AF-A0A1F7X6S0-F1
#
_entry.id   AF-A0A1F7X6S0-F1
#
_cell.length_a   1.000
_cell.length_b   1.000
_cell.length_c   1.000
_cell.angle_alpha   90.00
_cell.angle_beta   90.00
_cell.angle_gamma   90.00
#
_symmetry.space_group_name_H-M   'P 1'
#
loop_
_entity.id
_entity.type
_entity.pdbx_description
1 polymer ?
#
loop_
_entity_poly.entity_id
_entity_poly.type
_entity_poly.pdbx_seq_one_letter_code
_entity_poly.pdbx_strand_id
1 'polypeptide(L)'
;MPYFALFATQGIDLLSKKISRFDHIPKSLILLRNEKSARGLISFIILISLFLPLSKQFFINPKKFNSYIYGNRQSFDISPKFAEKLKEITKPDDKIYIAGAESQILFYAQRESATRFIYTYPLIFATPYREKFQQEVIEQLKSHPLKAIVYSNDIYSWKFQNYEPLEFKKFLKEYISERYNLVGGYLWDKDKEIWISSIAQNNDLPSLLLYERKM
;
A
#
# COMPACT_ATOMS: atom_id res chain seq x y z
N MET A 1 15.93 3.75 -18.49
CA MET A 1 15.98 2.30 -18.20
C MET A 1 16.56 1.38 -19.29
N PRO A 2 16.75 1.72 -20.59
CA PRO A 2 17.24 0.73 -21.57
C PRO A 2 18.73 0.38 -21.44
N TYR A 3 19.54 1.24 -20.80
CA TYR A 3 20.99 1.02 -20.67
C TYR A 3 21.37 -0.21 -19.84
N PHE A 4 20.61 -0.54 -18.80
CA PHE A 4 20.92 -1.70 -17.94
C PHE A 4 20.76 -3.04 -18.67
N ALA A 5 19.80 -3.16 -19.59
CA ALA A 5 19.62 -4.36 -20.40
C ALA A 5 20.79 -4.53 -21.39
N LEU A 6 21.27 -3.44 -22.00
CA LEU A 6 22.43 -3.46 -22.88
C LEU A 6 23.71 -3.86 -22.11
N PHE A 7 23.96 -3.29 -20.93
CA PHE A 7 25.10 -3.69 -20.10
C PHE A 7 25.00 -5.15 -19.62
N ALA A 8 23.81 -5.64 -19.29
CA ALA A 8 23.61 -7.04 -18.93
C ALA A 8 23.93 -7.99 -20.10
N THR A 9 23.47 -7.66 -21.31
CA THR A 9 23.75 -8.49 -22.51
C THR A 9 25.24 -8.51 -22.86
N GLN A 10 25.94 -7.37 -22.75
CA GLN A 10 27.39 -7.31 -22.94
C GLN A 10 28.15 -8.07 -21.85
N GLY A 11 27.70 -7.95 -20.59
CA GLY A 11 28.28 -8.71 -19.48
C GLY A 11 28.14 -10.22 -19.66
N ILE A 12 26.97 -10.70 -20.08
CA ILE A 12 26.72 -12.12 -20.39
C ILE A 12 27.61 -12.58 -21.55
N ASP A 13 27.75 -11.78 -22.61
CA ASP A 13 28.60 -12.10 -23.77
C ASP A 13 30.08 -12.24 -23.36
N LEU A 14 30.62 -11.26 -22.62
CA LEU A 14 32.00 -11.26 -22.15
C LEU A 14 32.28 -12.43 -21.19
N LEU A 15 31.37 -12.68 -20.25
CA LEU A 15 31.51 -13.77 -19.28
C LEU A 15 31.48 -15.13 -19.99
N SER A 16 30.58 -15.31 -20.97
CA SER A 16 30.49 -16.56 -21.73
C SER A 16 31.75 -16.87 -22.53
N LYS A 17 32.35 -15.85 -23.19
CA LYS A 17 33.60 -15.95 -23.94
C LYS A 17 34.79 -16.26 -23.04
N LYS A 18 34.81 -15.71 -21.82
CA LYS A 18 35.89 -15.96 -20.85
C LYS A 18 35.82 -17.37 -20.29
N ILE A 19 34.62 -17.86 -19.99
CA ILE A 19 34.40 -19.21 -19.45
C ILE A 19 34.67 -20.28 -20.50
N SER A 20 34.23 -20.09 -21.75
CA SER A 20 34.44 -21.08 -22.82
C SER A 20 35.90 -21.29 -23.21
N ARG A 21 36.77 -20.32 -22.91
CA ARG A 21 38.22 -20.34 -23.18
C ARG A 21 39.05 -20.90 -22.03
N PHE A 22 38.43 -21.36 -20.94
CA PHE A 22 39.18 -21.90 -19.81
C PHE A 22 39.65 -23.33 -20.14
N ASP A 23 40.96 -23.59 -20.05
CA ASP A 23 41.56 -24.86 -20.50
C ASP A 23 41.18 -26.08 -19.65
N HIS A 24 40.71 -25.85 -18.42
CA HIS A 24 40.36 -26.89 -17.44
C HIS A 24 38.88 -26.86 -17.04
N ILE A 25 37.97 -26.92 -18.01
CA ILE A 25 36.55 -27.18 -17.73
C ILE A 25 36.36 -28.69 -17.53
N PRO A 26 35.86 -29.15 -16.38
CA PRO A 26 35.62 -30.58 -16.14
C PRO A 26 34.59 -31.14 -17.13
N LYS A 27 34.72 -32.43 -17.50
CA LYS A 27 33.85 -33.08 -18.50
C LYS A 27 32.35 -33.01 -18.16
N SER A 28 32.00 -32.89 -16.88
CA SER A 28 30.63 -32.71 -16.40
C SER A 28 30.00 -31.35 -16.79
N LEU A 29 30.79 -30.37 -17.20
CA LEU A 29 30.36 -29.02 -17.59
C LEU A 29 30.56 -28.74 -19.09
N ILE A 30 30.36 -29.76 -19.93
CA ILE A 30 30.65 -29.69 -21.37
C ILE A 30 29.89 -28.57 -22.11
N LEU A 31 28.72 -28.18 -21.61
CA LEU A 31 27.91 -27.07 -22.13
C LEU A 31 28.61 -25.70 -22.00
N LEU A 32 29.53 -25.54 -21.05
CA LEU A 32 30.30 -24.30 -20.88
C LEU A 32 31.42 -24.15 -21.92
N ARG A 33 31.79 -25.22 -22.64
CA ARG A 33 32.84 -25.21 -23.66
C ARG A 33 32.40 -24.58 -24.99
N ASN A 34 31.10 -24.56 -25.26
CA ASN A 34 30.51 -23.88 -26.43
C ASN A 34 29.96 -22.51 -26.00
N GLU A 35 30.41 -21.43 -26.63
CA GLU A 35 29.97 -20.06 -26.31
C GLU A 35 28.45 -19.89 -26.37
N LYS A 36 27.76 -20.45 -27.38
CA LYS A 36 26.29 -20.31 -27.48
C LYS A 36 25.58 -21.00 -26.31
N SER A 37 26.03 -22.19 -25.95
CA SER A 37 25.49 -22.97 -24.83
C SER A 37 25.82 -22.33 -23.48
N ALA A 38 27.04 -21.79 -23.31
CA ALA A 38 27.46 -21.05 -22.13
C ALA A 38 26.62 -19.78 -21.92
N ARG A 39 26.36 -19.00 -22.98
CA ARG A 39 25.46 -17.84 -22.94
C ARG A 39 24.06 -18.22 -22.52
N GLY A 40 23.50 -19.28 -23.10
CA GLY A 40 22.17 -19.78 -22.75
C GLY A 40 22.08 -20.17 -21.28
N LEU A 41 23.07 -20.91 -20.78
CA LEU A 41 23.13 -21.33 -19.38
C LEU A 41 23.28 -20.15 -18.42
N ILE A 42 24.18 -19.20 -18.70
CA ILE A 42 24.37 -18.00 -17.87
C ILE A 42 23.07 -17.17 -17.84
N SER A 43 22.42 -16.99 -18.99
CA SER A 43 21.14 -16.27 -19.08
C SER A 43 20.04 -16.97 -18.27
N PHE A 44 19.96 -18.29 -18.38
CA PHE A 44 19.01 -19.11 -17.63
C PHE A 44 19.24 -19.02 -16.12
N ILE A 45 20.50 -19.07 -15.66
CA ILE A 45 20.87 -18.92 -14.25
C ILE A 45 20.48 -17.52 -13.75
N ILE A 46 20.77 -16.46 -14.51
CA ILE A 46 20.40 -15.10 -14.14
C ILE A 46 18.87 -14.98 -14.03
N LEU A 47 18.13 -15.47 -15.03
CA LEU A 47 16.67 -15.46 -14.99
C LEU A 47 16.14 -16.22 -13.78
N ILE A 48 16.59 -17.44 -13.53
CA ILE A 48 16.21 -18.20 -12.34
C ILE A 48 16.54 -17.42 -11.07
N SER A 49 17.73 -16.83 -10.96
CA SER A 49 18.11 -16.06 -9.77
C SER A 49 17.22 -14.85 -9.50
N LEU A 50 16.65 -14.24 -10.55
CA LEU A 50 15.67 -13.16 -10.42
C LEU A 50 14.32 -13.68 -9.90
N PHE A 51 13.94 -14.90 -10.26
CA PHE A 51 12.69 -15.52 -9.81
C PHE A 51 12.80 -16.23 -8.45
N LEU A 52 13.99 -16.68 -8.03
CA LEU A 52 14.17 -17.39 -6.76
C LEU A 52 13.63 -16.63 -5.54
N PRO A 53 13.88 -15.32 -5.35
CA PRO A 53 13.30 -14.56 -4.24
C PRO A 53 11.77 -14.46 -4.31
N LEU A 54 11.21 -14.48 -5.52
CA LEU A 54 9.77 -14.40 -5.76
C LEU A 54 9.08 -15.78 -5.70
N SER A 55 9.84 -16.88 -5.63
CA SER A 55 9.27 -18.25 -5.63
C SER A 55 8.16 -18.42 -4.60
N LYS A 56 8.34 -17.91 -3.38
CA LYS A 56 7.33 -17.96 -2.32
C LYS A 56 6.02 -17.25 -2.71
N GLN A 57 6.09 -16.16 -3.46
CA GLN A 57 4.93 -15.37 -3.89
C GLN A 57 3.96 -16.19 -4.75
N PHE A 58 4.47 -17.09 -5.60
CA PHE A 58 3.66 -17.92 -6.47
C PHE A 58 2.87 -19.02 -5.74
N PHE A 59 3.27 -19.39 -4.52
CA PHE A 59 2.64 -20.46 -3.75
C PHE A 59 1.83 -19.95 -2.54
N ILE A 60 1.78 -18.64 -2.33
CA ILE A 60 0.98 -18.04 -1.26
C ILE A 60 -0.49 -17.98 -1.70
N ASN A 61 -1.38 -18.35 -0.78
CA ASN A 61 -2.82 -18.20 -0.98
C ASN A 61 -3.16 -16.72 -1.30
N PRO A 62 -3.96 -16.42 -2.35
CA PRO A 62 -4.34 -15.05 -2.71
C PRO A 62 -4.84 -14.22 -1.53
N LYS A 63 -5.58 -14.82 -0.59
CA LYS A 63 -6.08 -14.16 0.63
C LYS A 63 -5.00 -13.78 1.64
N LYS A 64 -3.82 -14.40 1.58
CA LYS A 64 -2.66 -14.09 2.43
C LYS A 64 -1.58 -13.31 1.69
N PHE A 65 -1.70 -13.22 0.36
CA PHE A 65 -0.71 -12.57 -0.49
C PHE A 65 -0.55 -11.09 -0.14
N ASN A 66 -1.67 -10.42 0.12
CA ASN A 66 -1.72 -9.03 0.54
C ASN A 66 -0.90 -8.78 1.82
N SER A 67 -1.24 -9.47 2.92
CA SER A 67 -0.48 -9.38 4.17
C SER A 67 0.98 -9.81 4.03
N TYR A 68 1.30 -10.69 3.09
CA TYR A 68 2.69 -11.06 2.80
C TYR A 68 3.48 -9.93 2.13
N ILE A 69 2.87 -9.18 1.20
CA ILE A 69 3.53 -8.08 0.48
C ILE A 69 3.56 -6.79 1.31
N TYR A 70 2.41 -6.41 1.89
CA TYR A 70 2.21 -5.11 2.53
C TYR A 70 2.24 -5.16 4.06
N GLY A 71 2.36 -6.36 4.64
CA GLY A 71 2.22 -6.56 6.07
C GLY A 71 0.77 -6.48 6.54
N ASN A 72 0.54 -6.84 7.80
CA ASN A 72 -0.81 -6.88 8.36
C ASN A 72 -1.44 -5.48 8.47
N ARG A 73 -0.69 -4.45 8.87
CA ARG A 73 -1.23 -3.11 9.16
C ARG A 73 -1.83 -2.37 7.96
N GLN A 74 -1.41 -2.70 6.73
CA GLN A 74 -1.91 -2.11 5.48
C GLN A 74 -2.77 -3.08 4.67
N SER A 75 -3.21 -4.20 5.27
CA SER A 75 -3.91 -5.21 4.49
C SER A 75 -5.25 -4.69 3.97
N PHE A 76 -5.36 -4.61 2.64
CA PHE A 76 -6.61 -4.36 1.93
C PHE A 76 -7.74 -5.35 2.30
N ASP A 77 -7.42 -6.51 2.87
CA ASP A 77 -8.40 -7.56 3.19
C ASP A 77 -9.41 -7.11 4.26
N ILE A 78 -9.07 -6.06 5.04
CA ILE A 78 -9.97 -5.45 6.03
C ILE A 78 -11.08 -4.61 5.39
N SER A 79 -10.89 -4.17 4.15
CA SER A 79 -11.74 -3.14 3.53
C SER A 79 -13.20 -3.57 3.36
N PRO A 80 -13.52 -4.82 2.94
CA PRO A 80 -14.92 -5.29 2.87
C PRO A 80 -15.62 -5.29 4.23
N LYS A 81 -14.94 -5.77 5.29
CA LYS A 81 -15.53 -5.82 6.64
C LYS A 81 -15.70 -4.43 7.23
N PHE A 82 -14.73 -3.55 6.99
CA PHE A 82 -14.85 -2.14 7.38
C PHE A 82 -16.02 -1.45 6.66
N ALA A 83 -16.20 -1.75 5.37
CA ALA A 83 -17.31 -1.24 4.59
C ALA A 83 -18.68 -1.69 5.11
N GLU A 84 -18.81 -2.91 5.65
CA GLU A 84 -20.02 -3.35 6.33
C GLU A 84 -20.33 -2.48 7.57
N LYS A 85 -19.32 -2.21 8.41
CA LYS A 85 -19.47 -1.30 9.56
C LYS A 85 -19.80 0.13 9.17
N LEU A 86 -19.23 0.61 8.08
CA LEU A 86 -19.58 1.93 7.53
C LEU A 86 -21.04 1.96 7.03
N LYS A 87 -21.52 0.90 6.38
CA LYS A 87 -22.91 0.79 5.91
C LYS A 87 -23.93 0.75 7.05
N GLU A 88 -23.58 0.18 8.21
CA GLU A 88 -24.46 0.15 9.39
C GLU A 88 -24.85 1.55 9.88
N ILE A 89 -24.00 2.57 9.66
CA ILE A 89 -24.18 3.93 10.18
C ILE A 89 -24.40 5.00 9.09
N THR A 90 -24.47 4.61 7.81
CA THR A 90 -24.61 5.54 6.67
C THR A 90 -25.66 5.06 5.68
N LYS A 91 -26.31 6.01 5.00
CA LYS A 91 -27.22 5.77 3.88
C LYS A 91 -26.47 5.71 2.54
N PRO A 92 -27.05 5.11 1.48
CA PRO A 92 -26.40 5.03 0.17
C PRO A 92 -25.96 6.36 -0.44
N ASP A 93 -26.66 7.45 -0.13
CA ASP A 93 -26.41 8.81 -0.60
C ASP A 93 -25.45 9.61 0.30
N ASP A 94 -25.09 9.07 1.47
CA ASP A 94 -24.10 9.72 2.35
C ASP A 94 -22.72 9.69 1.69
N LYS A 95 -22.08 10.86 1.65
CA LYS A 95 -20.70 10.99 1.19
C LYS A 95 -19.72 10.77 2.33
N ILE A 96 -18.61 10.10 2.01
CA ILE A 96 -17.61 9.69 2.99
C ILE A 96 -16.25 10.28 2.63
N TYR A 97 -15.55 10.79 3.64
CA TYR A 97 -14.17 11.18 3.49
C TYR A 97 -13.26 10.07 4.03
N ILE A 98 -12.35 9.59 3.19
CA ILE A 98 -11.28 8.67 3.57
C ILE A 98 -10.02 9.49 3.83
N ALA A 99 -9.71 9.73 5.10
CA ALA A 99 -8.46 10.32 5.53
C ALA A 99 -7.37 9.25 5.57
N GLY A 100 -6.82 8.92 4.40
CA GLY A 100 -5.78 7.88 4.24
C GLY A 100 -5.69 7.33 2.82
N ALA A 101 -4.96 6.24 2.64
CA ALA A 101 -4.77 5.57 1.36
C ALA A 101 -5.89 4.55 1.02
N GLU A 102 -6.81 4.31 1.96
CA GLU A 102 -7.77 3.20 1.97
C GLU A 102 -9.03 3.46 1.14
N SER A 103 -8.86 4.11 -0.01
CA SER A 103 -9.93 4.50 -0.95
C SER A 103 -10.85 3.34 -1.38
N GLN A 104 -10.34 2.11 -1.42
CA GLN A 104 -11.10 0.92 -1.76
C GLN A 104 -12.31 0.68 -0.85
N ILE A 105 -12.32 1.25 0.37
CA ILE A 105 -13.47 1.19 1.28
C ILE A 105 -14.70 1.84 0.63
N LEU A 106 -14.54 2.94 -0.12
CA LEU A 106 -15.64 3.59 -0.83
C LEU A 106 -16.32 2.63 -1.82
N PHE A 107 -15.51 1.84 -2.54
CA PHE A 107 -16.00 0.84 -3.49
C PHE A 107 -16.81 -0.25 -2.79
N TYR A 108 -16.26 -0.89 -1.76
CA TYR A 108 -16.97 -1.94 -1.01
C TYR A 108 -18.20 -1.40 -0.27
N ALA A 109 -18.11 -0.17 0.24
CA ALA A 109 -19.18 0.50 0.95
C ALA A 109 -20.30 0.96 0.00
N GLN A 110 -19.99 1.10 -1.30
CA GLN A 110 -20.85 1.77 -2.28
C GLN A 110 -21.25 3.16 -1.76
N ARG A 111 -20.24 3.96 -1.45
CA ARG A 111 -20.38 5.36 -1.00
C ARG A 111 -19.54 6.26 -1.88
N GLU A 112 -20.06 7.43 -2.19
CA GLU A 112 -19.29 8.44 -2.91
C GLU A 112 -18.29 9.14 -1.99
N SER A 113 -17.18 9.59 -2.57
CA SER A 113 -16.22 10.44 -1.87
C SER A 113 -16.83 11.81 -1.60
N ALA A 114 -16.59 12.33 -0.40
CA ALA A 114 -16.98 13.70 -0.02
C ALA A 114 -16.22 14.78 -0.78
N THR A 115 -15.04 14.46 -1.28
CA THR A 115 -14.18 15.38 -2.04
C THR A 115 -13.83 14.76 -3.38
N ARG A 116 -13.34 15.57 -4.33
CA ARG A 116 -12.79 15.04 -5.58
C ARG A 116 -11.50 14.23 -5.40
N PHE A 117 -10.90 14.27 -4.20
CA PHE A 117 -9.68 13.54 -3.86
C PHE A 117 -10.05 12.19 -3.25
N ILE A 118 -10.41 11.25 -4.12
CA ILE A 118 -10.69 9.85 -3.73
C ILE A 118 -9.44 9.18 -3.11
N TYR A 119 -8.25 9.64 -3.48
CA TYR A 119 -6.95 9.22 -2.94
C TYR A 119 -6.27 10.37 -2.20
N THR A 120 -5.53 10.07 -1.13
CA THR A 120 -4.76 11.08 -0.37
C THR A 120 -3.49 11.55 -1.09
N TYR A 121 -3.00 10.82 -2.11
CA TYR A 121 -1.72 11.10 -2.77
C TYR A 121 -1.56 12.52 -3.33
N PRO A 122 -2.58 13.14 -3.98
CA PRO A 122 -2.52 14.54 -4.39
C PRO A 122 -2.28 15.52 -3.22
N LEU A 123 -2.64 15.13 -2.00
CA LEU A 123 -2.47 15.92 -0.79
C LEU A 123 -1.06 15.74 -0.17
N ILE A 124 -0.24 14.81 -0.66
CA ILE A 124 1.10 14.53 -0.11
C ILE A 124 2.23 14.55 -1.15
N PHE A 125 1.94 14.41 -2.44
CA PHE A 125 2.96 14.49 -3.49
C PHE A 125 3.57 15.88 -3.59
N ALA A 126 4.88 15.95 -3.86
CA ALA A 126 5.63 17.19 -4.00
C ALA A 126 5.23 17.91 -5.29
N THR A 127 4.11 18.63 -5.22
CA THR A 127 3.55 19.41 -6.31
C THR A 127 3.24 20.83 -5.84
N PRO A 128 3.25 21.83 -6.73
CA PRO A 128 2.85 23.20 -6.39
C PRO A 128 1.41 23.33 -5.90
N TYR A 129 0.56 22.32 -6.14
CA TYR A 129 -0.86 22.35 -5.80
C TYR A 129 -1.21 21.71 -4.46
N ARG A 130 -0.25 21.03 -3.81
CA ARG A 130 -0.49 20.22 -2.61
C ARG A 130 -1.22 21.00 -1.52
N GLU A 131 -0.70 22.16 -1.14
CA GLU A 131 -1.26 22.98 -0.07
C GLU A 131 -2.64 23.53 -0.45
N LYS A 132 -2.81 23.96 -1.71
CA LYS A 132 -4.11 24.39 -2.24
C LYS A 132 -5.14 23.26 -2.14
N PHE A 133 -4.76 22.03 -2.47
CA PHE A 133 -5.65 20.87 -2.38
C PHE A 133 -5.98 20.49 -0.94
N GLN A 134 -5.02 20.59 -0.02
CA GLN A 134 -5.29 20.42 1.40
C GLN A 134 -6.30 21.45 1.91
N GLN A 135 -6.15 22.74 1.54
CA GLN A 135 -7.10 23.79 1.91
C GLN A 135 -8.49 23.56 1.31
N GLU A 136 -8.57 23.14 0.04
CA GLU A 136 -9.84 22.78 -0.60
C GLU A 136 -10.58 21.69 0.20
N VAL A 137 -9.87 20.65 0.65
CA VAL A 137 -10.46 19.59 1.49
C VAL A 137 -10.90 20.14 2.85
N ILE A 138 -10.09 20.99 3.49
CA ILE A 138 -10.43 21.63 4.77
C ILE A 138 -11.73 22.42 4.64
N GLU A 139 -11.86 23.24 3.61
CA GLU A 139 -13.04 24.07 3.34
C GLU A 139 -14.28 23.21 3.05
N GLN A 140 -14.14 22.14 2.27
CA GLN A 140 -15.23 21.21 1.98
C GLN A 140 -15.72 20.50 3.25
N LEU A 141 -14.81 20.01 4.11
CA LEU A 141 -15.18 19.36 5.37
C LEU A 141 -15.85 20.34 6.35
N LYS A 142 -15.44 21.61 6.37
CA LYS A 142 -16.07 22.64 7.21
C LYS A 142 -17.46 23.03 6.72
N SER A 143 -17.63 23.17 5.40
CA SER A 143 -18.88 23.61 4.78
C SER A 143 -19.93 22.50 4.66
N HIS A 144 -19.51 21.25 4.54
CA HIS A 144 -20.39 20.09 4.37
C HIS A 144 -20.05 19.00 5.39
N PRO A 145 -20.50 19.13 6.65
CA PRO A 145 -20.23 18.13 7.68
C PRO A 145 -20.80 16.76 7.29
N LEU A 146 -19.95 15.74 7.29
CA LEU A 146 -20.28 14.40 6.80
C LEU A 146 -20.92 13.55 7.90
N LYS A 147 -21.68 12.52 7.51
CA LYS A 147 -22.24 11.56 8.46
C LYS A 147 -21.16 10.71 9.12
N ALA A 148 -20.17 10.28 8.33
CA ALA A 148 -19.05 9.48 8.81
C ALA A 148 -17.73 9.83 8.13
N ILE A 149 -16.63 9.63 8.85
CA ILE A 149 -15.25 9.79 8.37
C ILE A 149 -14.47 8.53 8.69
N VAL A 150 -13.65 8.09 7.73
CA VAL A 150 -12.68 7.02 7.92
C VAL A 150 -11.31 7.66 8.10
N TYR A 151 -10.58 7.28 9.14
CA TYR A 151 -9.24 7.80 9.40
C TYR A 151 -8.23 6.67 9.52
N SER A 152 -7.17 6.76 8.72
CA SER A 152 -6.03 5.86 8.82
C SER A 152 -4.97 6.42 9.75
N ASN A 153 -4.63 5.63 10.76
CA ASN A 153 -3.59 5.95 11.74
C ASN A 153 -2.23 5.35 11.34
N ASP A 154 -2.13 4.65 10.21
CA ASP A 154 -0.86 4.14 9.70
C ASP A 154 -0.06 5.27 9.02
N ILE A 155 1.21 5.43 9.40
CA ILE A 155 2.13 6.39 8.78
C ILE A 155 2.27 6.16 7.27
N TYR A 156 2.24 4.92 6.81
CA TYR A 156 2.42 4.58 5.40
C TYR A 156 1.25 5.04 4.53
N SER A 157 0.07 5.25 5.13
CA SER A 157 -1.09 5.81 4.44
C SER A 157 -0.97 7.32 4.17
N TRP A 158 0.01 7.99 4.78
CA TRP A 158 0.24 9.43 4.67
C TRP A 158 1.62 9.82 4.16
N LYS A 159 2.53 8.85 4.04
CA LYS A 159 3.94 9.10 3.77
C LYS A 159 4.25 8.92 2.29
N PHE A 160 4.85 9.94 1.68
CA PHE A 160 5.47 9.84 0.37
C PHE A 160 6.88 10.40 0.43
N GLN A 161 7.88 9.56 0.11
CA GLN A 161 9.29 9.88 0.30
C GLN A 161 9.57 10.35 1.74
N ASN A 162 10.09 11.56 1.91
CA ASN A 162 10.42 12.17 3.20
C ASN A 162 9.38 13.22 3.65
N TYR A 163 8.20 13.27 3.03
CA TYR A 163 7.16 14.23 3.38
C TYR A 163 5.98 13.56 4.08
N GLU A 164 5.51 14.22 5.14
CA GLU A 164 4.26 13.93 5.85
C GLU A 164 3.48 15.25 6.04
N PRO A 165 2.17 15.29 5.76
CA PRO A 165 1.39 16.52 5.83
C PRO A 165 0.96 16.82 7.29
N LEU A 166 1.92 17.17 8.16
CA LEU A 166 1.71 17.30 9.61
C LEU A 166 0.56 18.26 9.97
N GLU A 167 0.54 19.47 9.40
CA GLU A 167 -0.50 20.47 9.69
C GLU A 167 -1.89 20.01 9.24
N PHE A 168 -1.98 19.37 8.06
CA PHE A 168 -3.24 18.82 7.57
C PHE A 168 -3.73 17.67 8.45
N LYS A 169 -2.84 16.77 8.88
CA LYS A 169 -3.18 15.68 9.81
C LYS A 169 -3.60 16.22 11.17
N LYS A 170 -2.92 17.27 11.67
CA LYS A 170 -3.27 17.94 12.92
C LYS A 170 -4.69 18.51 12.84
N PHE A 171 -4.99 19.27 11.77
CA PHE A 171 -6.34 19.77 11.50
C PHE A 171 -7.38 18.64 11.50
N LEU A 172 -7.13 17.54 10.77
CA LEU A 172 -8.09 16.43 10.69
C LEU A 172 -8.34 15.81 12.07
N LYS A 173 -7.29 15.60 12.86
CA LYS A 173 -7.43 15.05 14.22
C LYS A 173 -8.27 15.96 15.12
N GLU A 174 -7.97 17.26 15.12
CA GLU A 174 -8.71 18.26 15.89
C GLU A 174 -10.19 18.30 15.45
N TYR A 175 -10.43 18.49 14.15
CA TYR A 175 -11.77 18.55 13.56
C TYR A 175 -12.61 17.29 13.86
N ILE A 176 -12.02 16.10 13.74
CA ILE A 176 -12.70 14.84 14.04
C ILE A 176 -13.02 14.74 15.53
N SER A 177 -12.05 15.02 16.41
CA SER A 177 -12.22 14.89 17.87
C SER A 177 -13.32 15.81 18.43
N GLU A 178 -13.45 17.00 17.87
CA GLU A 178 -14.45 17.98 18.27
C GLU A 178 -15.86 17.55 17.84
N ARG A 179 -16.00 16.98 16.64
CA ARG A 179 -17.31 16.86 15.96
C ARG A 179 -17.82 15.43 15.77
N TYR A 180 -17.00 14.42 16.01
CA TYR A 180 -17.35 13.03 15.74
C TYR A 180 -17.07 12.15 16.97
N ASN A 181 -17.88 11.12 17.12
CA ASN A 181 -17.68 10.04 18.07
C ASN A 181 -16.98 8.87 17.37
N LEU A 182 -16.05 8.22 18.07
CA LEU A 182 -15.48 6.99 17.59
C LEU A 182 -16.53 5.88 17.66
N VAL A 183 -16.76 5.19 16.54
CA VAL A 183 -17.61 4.01 16.45
C VAL A 183 -16.80 2.74 16.69
N GLY A 184 -15.58 2.72 16.15
CA GLY A 184 -14.64 1.64 16.35
C GLY A 184 -13.49 1.67 15.36
N GLY A 185 -12.71 0.59 15.34
CA GLY A 185 -11.61 0.43 14.39
C GLY A 185 -11.09 -1.00 14.38
N TYR A 186 -10.23 -1.31 13.41
CA TYR A 186 -9.58 -2.62 13.33
C TYR A 186 -8.15 -2.57 13.89
N LEU A 187 -7.93 -3.41 14.88
CA LEU A 187 -6.62 -3.74 15.42
C LEU A 187 -6.13 -5.06 14.80
N TRP A 188 -4.84 -5.12 14.52
CA TRP A 188 -4.15 -6.37 14.20
C TRP A 188 -3.44 -6.89 15.44
N ASP A 189 -3.93 -8.00 15.99
CA ASP A 189 -3.28 -8.72 17.11
C ASP A 189 -2.90 -10.13 16.66
N LYS A 190 -1.60 -10.46 16.62
CA LYS A 190 -1.06 -11.80 16.32
C LYS A 190 -1.78 -12.50 15.16
N ASP A 191 -1.88 -11.81 14.02
CA ASP A 191 -2.53 -12.27 12.78
C ASP A 191 -4.06 -12.37 12.81
N LYS A 192 -4.71 -11.82 13.84
CA LYS A 192 -6.17 -11.69 13.91
C LYS A 192 -6.60 -10.23 13.78
N GLU A 193 -7.63 -10.05 12.95
CA GLU A 193 -8.36 -8.79 12.81
C GLU A 193 -9.42 -8.71 13.91
N ILE A 194 -9.32 -7.69 14.76
CA ILE A 194 -10.25 -7.48 15.86
C ILE A 194 -10.91 -6.13 15.68
N TRP A 195 -12.25 -6.13 15.58
CA TRP A 195 -13.03 -4.89 15.68
C TRP A 195 -13.10 -4.47 17.14
N ILE A 196 -12.66 -3.26 17.44
CA ILE A 196 -12.79 -2.67 18.77
C ILE A 196 -13.76 -1.49 18.70
N SER A 197 -14.78 -1.51 19.57
CA SER A 197 -15.78 -0.43 19.69
C SER A 197 -15.36 0.67 20.68
N SER A 198 -14.43 0.38 21.59
CA SER A 198 -13.79 1.37 22.45
C SER A 198 -12.28 1.18 22.43
N ILE A 199 -11.53 2.27 22.28
CA ILE A 199 -10.07 2.28 22.43
C ILE A 199 -9.80 2.26 23.94
N ALA A 200 -9.90 1.09 24.55
CA ALA A 200 -9.45 0.89 25.92
C ALA A 200 -7.91 0.91 25.92
N GLN A 201 -7.32 2.03 26.40
CA GLN A 201 -5.98 2.29 26.99
C GLN A 201 -4.73 1.46 26.62
N ASN A 202 -4.79 0.47 25.75
CA ASN A 202 -3.62 -0.21 25.21
C ASN A 202 -2.96 0.71 24.18
N ASN A 203 -1.64 0.83 24.30
CA ASN A 203 -0.79 1.77 23.55
C ASN A 203 -0.80 1.58 22.02
N ASP A 204 -1.51 0.57 21.48
CA ASP A 204 -1.64 0.32 20.05
C ASP A 204 -3.00 0.79 19.53
N LEU A 205 -3.02 1.99 18.95
CA LEU A 205 -4.18 2.51 18.24
C LEU A 205 -4.46 1.68 16.98
N PRO A 206 -5.75 1.38 16.67
CA PRO A 206 -6.13 0.74 15.41
C PRO A 206 -5.52 1.42 14.19
N SER A 207 -5.16 0.61 13.19
CA SER A 207 -4.65 1.11 11.90
C SER A 207 -5.70 1.95 11.15
N LEU A 208 -6.97 1.60 11.32
CA LEU A 208 -8.09 2.22 10.62
C LEU A 208 -9.24 2.45 11.61
N LEU A 209 -9.77 3.67 11.62
CA LEU A 209 -10.74 4.17 12.59
C LEU A 209 -11.98 4.69 11.88
N LEU A 210 -13.15 4.35 12.41
CA LEU A 210 -14.46 4.80 11.95
C LEU A 210 -15.06 5.81 12.92
N TYR A 211 -15.41 6.99 12.40
CA TYR A 211 -16.00 8.08 13.17
C TYR A 211 -17.39 8.41 12.63
N GLU A 212 -18.34 8.63 13.53
CA GLU A 212 -19.71 9.09 13.22
C GLU A 212 -19.93 10.49 13.79
N ARG A 213 -20.58 11.38 13.04
CA ARG A 213 -20.83 12.75 13.49
C ARG A 213 -21.68 12.77 14.77
N LYS A 214 -21.28 13.61 15.74
CA LYS A 214 -22.08 13.90 16.93
C LYS A 214 -23.43 14.48 16.50
N MET A 215 -24.50 14.05 17.16
CA MET A 215 -25.83 14.62 16.99
C MET A 215 -25.91 16.02 17.60
#